data_AF-A0A352F5D1-F1
#
_entry.id   AF-A0A352F5D1-F1
#
_cell.length_a   1.000
_cell.length_b   1.000
_cell.length_c   1.000
_cell.angle_alpha   90.00
_cell.angle_beta   90.00
_cell.angle_gamma   90.00
#
_symmetry.space_group_name_H-M   'P 1'
#
loop_
_entity.id
_entity.type
_entity.pdbx_description
1 polymer ?
#
loop_
_entity_poly.entity_id
_entity_poly.type
_entity_poly.pdbx_seq_one_letter_code
_entity_poly.pdbx_strand_id
1 'polypeptide(L)'
;MLVLVIAVFFVAQSASAQFKIPKFPKPKPQPTPADTTQPAPTSDSESAQPQPETRTTASAAAPRGGGPYAVRPAAPMTTPQFLPETLEIQVQHWDYYWKIPNDNHNTSWAPRMGFSVLYGGSTKLRLKADYFMPDGSLWFSEPLEQRGFSEENGSPVGVFSQDDSNRDKKTIVTGGLFGFKITNIRDNSTVFQGKFKIVRYKPKYSDARYKNEVDYYVDYDWKLPIAFADLDWGRDNATPTIRMWFKGDLKTDSLEARLFHDGQQIATTDDGGGVGGGERYYADKRGDDESLFWHEFTFSWPKRAEFIVTEDLRRFTIYKNTMFINQMPGEYVVKVYYNGEQVRETRFAIGNNGTYADNGIGKQSNLTTNKIILPVKVMGTVDKWNPVNAKAMGFYGNPMNGLTP
;
A
#
# COMPACT_ATOMS: atom_id res chain seq x y z
N MET A 1 -57.10 -32.93 13.56
CA MET A 1 -55.86 -33.40 14.21
C MET A 1 -54.72 -32.63 13.55
N LEU A 2 -54.32 -31.52 14.16
CA LEU A 2 -53.43 -30.50 13.60
C LEU A 2 -52.03 -30.71 14.19
N VAL A 3 -51.04 -31.07 13.37
CA VAL A 3 -49.66 -31.29 13.83
C VAL A 3 -48.87 -30.00 13.61
N LEU A 4 -48.55 -29.34 14.72
CA LEU A 4 -47.73 -28.13 14.78
C LEU A 4 -46.25 -28.55 14.80
N VAL A 5 -45.49 -28.21 13.74
CA VAL A 5 -44.03 -28.42 13.69
C VAL A 5 -43.35 -27.13 14.16
N ILE A 6 -42.74 -27.19 15.34
CA ILE A 6 -41.93 -26.10 15.90
C ILE A 6 -40.51 -26.23 15.35
N ALA A 7 -40.12 -25.30 14.48
CA ALA A 7 -38.74 -25.16 14.02
C ALA A 7 -37.92 -24.41 15.10
N VAL A 8 -37.06 -25.15 15.80
CA VAL A 8 -36.10 -24.57 16.76
C VAL A 8 -34.88 -24.07 15.97
N PHE A 9 -34.76 -22.75 15.82
CA PHE A 9 -33.55 -22.12 15.31
C PHE A 9 -32.47 -22.13 16.40
N PHE A 10 -31.47 -22.99 16.26
CA PHE A 10 -30.22 -22.89 17.01
C PHE A 10 -29.39 -21.73 16.46
N VAL A 11 -29.39 -20.60 17.17
CA VAL A 11 -28.43 -19.52 16.98
C VAL A 11 -27.11 -19.98 17.59
N ALA A 12 -26.17 -20.41 16.75
CA ALA A 12 -24.80 -20.64 17.18
C ALA A 12 -24.17 -19.28 17.51
N GLN A 13 -24.04 -18.97 18.81
CA GLN A 13 -23.23 -17.86 19.27
C GLN A 13 -21.75 -18.20 18.99
N SER A 14 -21.15 -17.50 18.03
CA SER A 14 -19.71 -17.52 17.82
C SER A 14 -19.02 -16.93 19.05
N ALA A 15 -18.55 -17.79 19.95
CA ALA A 15 -17.69 -17.39 21.04
C ALA A 15 -16.40 -16.79 20.43
N SER A 16 -16.23 -15.48 20.58
CA SER A 16 -14.98 -14.80 20.26
C SER A 16 -13.92 -15.27 21.26
N ALA A 17 -13.10 -16.24 20.86
CA ALA A 17 -11.92 -16.62 21.61
C ALA A 17 -11.03 -15.38 21.77
N GLN A 18 -10.87 -14.89 22.99
CA GLN A 18 -9.85 -13.90 23.33
C GLN A 18 -8.48 -14.57 23.22
N PHE A 19 -7.88 -14.49 22.04
CA PHE A 19 -6.51 -14.94 21.81
C PHE A 19 -5.55 -14.08 22.64
N LYS A 20 -4.75 -14.72 23.50
CA LYS A 20 -3.63 -14.07 24.18
C LYS A 20 -2.57 -13.73 23.12
N ILE A 21 -2.47 -12.44 22.80
CA ILE A 21 -1.48 -11.89 21.87
C ILE A 21 -0.08 -12.06 22.49
N PRO A 22 0.89 -12.72 21.82
CA PRO A 22 2.28 -12.56 22.17
C PRO A 22 2.66 -11.09 21.98
N LYS A 23 3.02 -10.39 23.06
CA LYS A 23 3.55 -9.03 22.97
C LYS A 23 4.92 -9.09 22.28
N PHE A 24 4.97 -8.67 21.02
CA PHE A 24 6.24 -8.43 20.35
C PHE A 24 6.82 -7.09 20.82
N PRO A 25 8.10 -7.04 21.22
CA PRO A 25 8.72 -5.78 21.60
C PRO A 25 8.76 -4.83 20.39
N LYS A 26 8.31 -3.59 20.59
CA LYS A 26 8.51 -2.51 19.61
C LYS A 26 10.01 -2.31 19.37
N PRO A 27 10.44 -1.96 18.14
CA PRO A 27 11.82 -1.58 17.88
C PRO A 27 12.23 -0.44 18.82
N LYS A 28 13.39 -0.57 19.47
CA LYS A 28 13.98 0.53 20.23
C LYS A 28 14.37 1.65 19.26
N PRO A 29 14.10 2.92 19.60
CA PRO A 29 14.67 4.06 18.87
C PRO A 29 16.19 3.91 18.82
N GLN A 30 16.76 4.06 17.63
CA GLN A 30 18.21 4.09 17.43
C GLN A 30 18.75 5.38 18.09
N PRO A 31 19.77 5.30 18.95
CA PRO A 31 20.28 6.48 19.64
C PRO A 31 20.95 7.43 18.64
N THR A 32 20.47 8.67 18.62
CA THR A 32 21.16 9.82 18.03
C THR A 32 22.55 9.95 18.67
N PRO A 33 23.63 10.19 17.90
CA PRO A 33 24.94 10.46 18.48
C PRO A 33 24.85 11.70 19.38
N ALA A 34 25.28 11.55 20.64
CA ALA A 34 25.33 12.64 21.61
C ALA A 34 26.49 13.57 21.28
N ASP A 35 26.21 14.88 21.19
CA ASP A 35 27.21 15.92 21.16
C ASP A 35 28.00 15.92 22.48
N THR A 36 29.31 15.74 22.36
CA THR A 36 30.25 15.74 23.49
C THR A 36 30.52 17.19 23.89
N THR A 37 29.87 17.66 24.97
CA THR A 37 30.30 18.87 25.70
C THR A 37 31.49 18.56 26.59
N GLN A 38 32.58 19.32 26.45
CA GLN A 38 33.63 19.51 27.45
C GLN A 38 33.92 21.02 27.63
N PRO A 39 34.49 21.45 28.77
CA PRO A 39 33.98 22.58 29.53
C PRO A 39 34.79 23.86 29.36
N ALA A 40 34.17 24.97 29.75
CA ALA A 40 34.73 26.31 29.82
C ALA A 40 35.90 26.46 30.82
N PRO A 41 36.74 27.47 30.61
CA PRO A 41 37.30 28.25 31.70
C PRO A 41 36.88 29.73 31.64
N THR A 42 36.69 30.26 32.83
CA THR A 42 36.37 31.63 33.23
C THR A 42 37.50 32.63 33.01
N SER A 43 37.18 33.89 32.66
CA SER A 43 37.63 35.10 33.37
C SER A 43 37.16 36.39 32.69
N ASP A 44 36.77 37.36 33.51
CA ASP A 44 36.25 38.70 33.21
C ASP A 44 37.21 39.60 32.42
N SER A 45 36.67 40.51 31.57
CA SER A 45 36.92 41.97 31.58
C SER A 45 36.32 42.69 30.36
N GLU A 46 35.42 43.62 30.69
CA GLU A 46 35.08 44.93 30.10
C GLU A 46 35.89 45.48 28.90
N SER A 47 35.17 45.98 27.87
CA SER A 47 35.32 47.32 27.22
C SER A 47 34.92 47.33 25.73
N ALA A 48 34.23 48.39 25.31
CA ALA A 48 33.64 48.62 23.99
C ALA A 48 34.63 49.09 22.90
N GLN A 49 34.42 48.68 21.62
CA GLN A 49 34.25 49.55 20.44
C GLN A 49 34.04 48.72 19.14
N PRO A 50 33.41 49.29 18.09
CA PRO A 50 32.90 48.54 16.92
C PRO A 50 33.79 48.60 15.65
N GLN A 51 33.47 47.71 14.68
CA GLN A 51 33.87 47.59 13.25
C GLN A 51 35.14 46.78 12.90
N PRO A 52 35.28 46.23 11.65
CA PRO A 52 34.29 45.94 10.59
C PRO A 52 34.36 44.51 9.98
N GLU A 53 33.30 44.16 9.24
CA GLU A 53 33.14 43.18 8.14
C GLU A 53 34.17 42.04 7.94
N THR A 54 33.67 40.79 7.88
CA THR A 54 33.75 39.98 6.64
C THR A 54 32.89 38.72 6.65
N ARG A 55 32.12 38.58 5.55
CA ARG A 55 31.72 37.34 4.87
C ARG A 55 30.62 36.48 5.51
N THR A 56 29.40 37.01 5.48
CA THR A 56 28.19 36.17 5.39
C THR A 56 28.29 35.31 4.13
N THR A 57 28.37 34.00 4.32
CA THR A 57 28.13 33.00 3.28
C THR A 57 26.77 33.30 2.64
N ALA A 58 26.79 33.51 1.33
CA ALA A 58 25.61 33.77 0.53
C ALA A 58 24.57 32.67 0.79
N SER A 59 23.49 33.04 1.48
CA SER A 59 22.22 32.34 1.38
C SER A 59 21.89 32.30 -0.11
N ALA A 60 21.72 31.08 -0.64
CA ALA A 60 21.31 30.88 -2.02
C ALA A 60 20.07 31.74 -2.28
N ALA A 61 20.21 32.67 -3.23
CA ALA A 61 19.14 33.57 -3.63
C ALA A 61 17.89 32.76 -3.96
N ALA A 62 16.77 33.11 -3.33
CA ALA A 62 15.46 32.64 -3.74
C ALA A 62 15.26 32.95 -5.24
N PRO A 63 14.78 32.00 -6.06
CA PRO A 63 14.52 32.27 -7.46
C PRO A 63 13.52 33.42 -7.59
N ARG A 64 13.91 34.46 -8.33
CA ARG A 64 13.01 35.54 -8.73
C ARG A 64 12.06 34.99 -9.80
N GLY A 65 10.80 34.79 -9.45
CA GLY A 65 9.72 34.45 -10.38
C GLY A 65 9.60 32.95 -10.63
N GLY A 66 8.46 32.38 -10.29
CA GLY A 66 8.17 30.95 -10.46
C GLY A 66 7.61 30.36 -9.18
N GLY A 67 6.36 29.90 -9.22
CA GLY A 67 5.75 29.17 -8.10
C GLY A 67 6.49 27.86 -7.81
N PRO A 68 6.09 27.10 -6.79
CA PRO A 68 6.73 25.83 -6.46
C PRO A 68 6.67 24.85 -7.64
N TYR A 69 7.81 24.23 -7.95
CA TYR A 69 7.96 23.23 -9.01
C TYR A 69 8.01 21.83 -8.40
N ALA A 70 7.47 20.84 -9.11
CA ALA A 70 7.63 19.46 -8.72
C ALA A 70 9.08 19.03 -8.94
N VAL A 71 9.68 18.51 -7.87
CA VAL A 71 11.04 17.97 -7.90
C VAL A 71 10.96 16.46 -7.78
N ARG A 72 11.57 15.76 -8.73
CA ARG A 72 11.73 14.31 -8.61
C ARG A 72 12.63 14.03 -7.40
N PRO A 73 12.21 13.21 -6.43
CA PRO A 73 13.05 12.91 -5.27
C PRO A 73 14.37 12.31 -5.74
N ALA A 74 15.47 12.76 -5.13
CA ALA A 74 16.79 12.24 -5.43
C ALA A 74 16.91 10.79 -4.94
N ALA A 75 17.36 9.91 -5.83
CA ALA A 75 17.86 8.59 -5.45
C ALA A 75 19.32 8.77 -5.03
N PRO A 76 19.69 8.55 -3.74
CA PRO A 76 20.29 7.25 -3.40
C PRO A 76 20.21 6.94 -1.89
N MET A 77 19.49 5.89 -1.50
CA MET A 77 19.60 5.37 -0.14
C MET A 77 20.70 4.32 -0.09
N THR A 78 21.77 4.57 0.67
CA THR A 78 22.75 3.54 1.05
C THR A 78 22.13 2.48 1.96
N THR A 79 21.05 2.84 2.66
CA THR A 79 20.25 1.95 3.50
C THR A 79 19.04 1.45 2.70
N PRO A 80 18.91 0.13 2.46
CA PRO A 80 17.73 -0.42 1.82
C PRO A 80 16.46 -0.06 2.56
N GLN A 81 15.44 0.33 1.81
CA GLN A 81 14.19 0.77 2.37
C GLN A 81 13.02 -0.07 1.89
N PHE A 82 12.37 -0.74 2.84
CA PHE A 82 11.18 -1.54 2.58
C PHE A 82 9.99 -0.66 2.21
N LEU A 83 9.26 -1.03 1.16
CA LEU A 83 8.06 -0.34 0.69
C LEU A 83 6.81 -1.15 1.09
N PRO A 84 6.24 -0.93 2.29
CA PRO A 84 5.13 -1.76 2.80
C PRO A 84 3.87 -1.71 1.94
N GLU A 85 3.66 -0.63 1.19
CA GLU A 85 2.54 -0.48 0.26
C GLU A 85 2.60 -1.43 -0.94
N THR A 86 3.80 -1.94 -1.25
CA THR A 86 4.03 -2.90 -2.34
C THR A 86 4.03 -4.34 -1.87
N LEU A 87 3.88 -4.58 -0.56
CA LEU A 87 3.83 -5.93 -0.03
C LEU A 87 2.55 -6.63 -0.51
N GLU A 88 2.75 -7.79 -1.08
CA GLU A 88 1.74 -8.72 -1.53
C GLU A 88 2.00 -10.09 -0.91
N ILE A 89 0.93 -10.75 -0.45
CA ILE A 89 0.94 -12.16 -0.09
C ILE A 89 -0.03 -12.90 -1.01
N GLN A 90 0.49 -13.84 -1.78
CA GLN A 90 -0.28 -14.69 -2.67
C GLN A 90 -0.42 -16.10 -2.09
N VAL A 91 -1.40 -16.82 -2.61
CA VAL A 91 -1.58 -18.25 -2.36
C VAL A 91 -1.03 -18.99 -3.57
N GLN A 92 -0.20 -20.00 -3.34
CA GLN A 92 0.10 -21.01 -4.35
C GLN A 92 -0.70 -22.26 -4.01
N HIS A 93 -1.40 -22.82 -5.01
CA HIS A 93 -2.30 -23.95 -4.83
C HIS A 93 -1.76 -25.23 -5.43
N TRP A 94 -2.23 -26.34 -4.87
CA TRP A 94 -2.05 -27.67 -5.40
C TRP A 94 -3.38 -28.42 -5.31
N ASP A 95 -3.73 -29.16 -6.37
CA ASP A 95 -4.93 -30.00 -6.43
C ASP A 95 -4.79 -31.34 -5.68
N TYR A 96 -3.79 -31.42 -4.79
CA TYR A 96 -3.59 -32.56 -3.91
C TYR A 96 -3.04 -32.08 -2.56
N TYR A 97 -3.12 -32.95 -1.54
CA TYR A 97 -2.47 -32.73 -0.26
C TYR A 97 -1.43 -33.81 0.01
N TRP A 98 -0.15 -33.43 0.07
CA TRP A 98 0.97 -34.37 0.14
C TRP A 98 0.92 -35.34 1.34
N LYS A 99 0.25 -34.97 2.43
CA LYS A 99 0.08 -35.87 3.61
C LYS A 99 -0.96 -36.95 3.41
N ILE A 100 -1.78 -36.86 2.37
CA ILE A 100 -2.76 -37.86 1.98
C ILE A 100 -2.39 -38.31 0.56
N PRO A 101 -1.28 -39.05 0.41
CA PRO A 101 -0.86 -39.55 -0.90
C PRO A 101 -1.99 -40.40 -1.51
N ASN A 102 -2.26 -40.21 -2.80
CA ASN A 102 -3.32 -40.83 -3.60
C ASN A 102 -4.73 -40.20 -3.52
N ASP A 103 -4.92 -39.10 -2.78
CA ASP A 103 -6.16 -38.32 -2.82
C ASP A 103 -5.93 -37.00 -3.60
N ASN A 104 -6.43 -36.97 -4.83
CA ASN A 104 -6.37 -35.82 -5.74
C ASN A 104 -7.61 -34.92 -5.67
N HIS A 105 -8.42 -35.05 -4.62
CA HIS A 105 -9.61 -34.23 -4.40
C HIS A 105 -9.49 -33.35 -3.15
N ASN A 106 -8.26 -33.11 -2.69
CA ASN A 106 -7.96 -32.21 -1.58
C ASN A 106 -7.04 -31.11 -2.07
N THR A 107 -7.61 -29.92 -2.24
CA THR A 107 -6.78 -28.75 -2.55
C THR A 107 -5.98 -28.34 -1.32
N SER A 108 -4.71 -28.02 -1.50
CA SER A 108 -3.84 -27.50 -0.46
C SER A 108 -3.12 -26.25 -0.94
N TRP A 109 -2.54 -25.49 -0.01
CA TRP A 109 -1.92 -24.22 -0.34
C TRP A 109 -0.72 -23.86 0.53
N ALA A 110 0.13 -22.99 0.03
CA ALA A 110 1.22 -22.34 0.78
C ALA A 110 1.34 -20.85 0.36
N PRO A 111 1.77 -19.95 1.26
CA PRO A 111 1.93 -18.55 0.93
C PRO A 111 3.16 -18.33 0.02
N ARG A 112 3.07 -17.26 -0.77
CA ARG A 112 4.20 -16.58 -1.41
C ARG A 112 4.11 -15.10 -1.07
N MET A 113 5.24 -14.42 -1.03
CA MET A 113 5.26 -12.97 -0.87
C MET A 113 6.10 -12.29 -1.95
N GLY A 114 5.71 -11.05 -2.25
CA GLY A 114 6.42 -10.12 -3.11
C GLY A 114 6.38 -8.72 -2.51
N PHE A 115 7.44 -7.95 -2.66
CA PHE A 115 7.47 -6.52 -2.31
C PHE A 115 8.62 -5.82 -3.02
N SER A 116 8.59 -4.50 -3.02
CA SER A 116 9.66 -3.65 -3.53
C SER A 116 10.52 -3.08 -2.40
N VAL A 117 11.79 -2.85 -2.71
CA VAL A 117 12.75 -2.16 -1.85
C VAL A 117 13.36 -1.01 -2.63
N LEU A 118 13.33 0.19 -2.06
CA LEU A 118 14.02 1.35 -2.61
C LEU A 118 15.47 1.35 -2.12
N TYR A 119 16.43 1.26 -3.04
CA TYR A 119 17.83 1.05 -2.67
C TYR A 119 18.82 1.37 -3.80
N GLY A 120 19.96 1.99 -3.48
CA GLY A 120 21.00 2.37 -4.44
C GLY A 120 21.97 1.26 -4.88
N GLY A 121 21.66 -0.01 -4.64
CA GLY A 121 22.40 -1.15 -5.23
C GLY A 121 23.75 -1.52 -4.62
N SER A 122 24.21 -0.84 -3.57
CA SER A 122 25.57 -1.01 -3.03
C SER A 122 25.93 -2.42 -2.47
N THR A 123 24.94 -3.28 -2.23
CA THR A 123 25.05 -4.58 -1.54
C THR A 123 23.85 -5.46 -1.86
N LYS A 124 24.07 -6.77 -1.97
CA LYS A 124 22.99 -7.74 -2.16
C LYS A 124 22.10 -7.81 -0.91
N LEU A 125 20.79 -7.68 -1.11
CA LEU A 125 19.78 -7.89 -0.06
C LEU A 125 19.75 -9.37 0.34
N ARG A 126 19.77 -9.65 1.64
CA ARG A 126 19.67 -11.01 2.20
C ARG A 126 18.50 -11.05 3.15
N LEU A 127 17.33 -11.36 2.62
CA LEU A 127 16.08 -11.35 3.39
C LEU A 127 15.54 -12.79 3.50
N LYS A 128 14.86 -13.08 4.61
CA LYS A 128 14.06 -14.28 4.78
C LYS A 128 12.66 -13.93 5.25
N ALA A 129 11.71 -14.79 4.93
CA ALA A 129 10.37 -14.78 5.49
C ALA A 129 10.18 -15.97 6.42
N ASP A 130 9.67 -15.70 7.63
CA ASP A 130 9.15 -16.71 8.55
C ASP A 130 7.62 -16.61 8.51
N TYR A 131 6.91 -17.71 8.25
CA TYR A 131 5.45 -17.79 8.30
C TYR A 131 4.99 -18.52 9.56
N PHE A 132 3.89 -18.09 10.13
CA PHE A 132 3.36 -18.61 11.39
C PHE A 132 1.93 -19.11 11.22
N MET A 133 1.65 -20.26 11.83
CA MET A 133 0.31 -20.84 11.94
C MET A 133 -0.63 -19.91 12.75
N PRO A 134 -1.96 -20.11 12.69
CA PRO A 134 -2.90 -19.27 13.43
C PRO A 134 -2.74 -19.31 14.95
N ASP A 135 -2.16 -20.37 15.50
CA ASP A 135 -1.79 -20.49 16.91
C ASP A 135 -0.48 -19.77 17.27
N GLY A 136 0.21 -19.19 16.28
CA GLY A 136 1.47 -18.49 16.43
C GLY A 136 2.72 -19.37 16.33
N SER A 137 2.58 -20.68 16.15
CA SER A 137 3.74 -21.56 15.94
C SER A 137 4.41 -21.25 14.59
N LEU A 138 5.74 -21.40 14.51
CA LEU A 138 6.43 -21.31 13.22
C LEU A 138 5.90 -22.42 12.30
N TRP A 139 5.49 -22.05 11.09
CA TRP A 139 5.08 -22.98 10.05
C TRP A 139 6.27 -23.39 9.20
N PHE A 140 6.91 -22.43 8.53
CA PHE A 140 8.17 -22.62 7.82
C PHE A 140 8.86 -21.28 7.59
N SER A 141 10.13 -21.36 7.20
CA SER A 141 10.92 -20.22 6.76
C SER A 141 11.37 -20.42 5.32
N GLU A 142 11.57 -19.31 4.61
CA GLU A 142 12.13 -19.32 3.26
C GLU A 142 13.06 -18.12 3.03
N PRO A 143 14.12 -18.28 2.22
CA PRO A 143 14.85 -17.14 1.70
C PRO A 143 14.00 -16.37 0.69
N LEU A 144 14.26 -15.07 0.61
CA LEU A 144 13.68 -14.19 -0.39
C LEU A 144 14.74 -13.78 -1.41
N GLU A 145 14.35 -13.77 -2.67
CA GLU A 145 15.20 -13.46 -3.81
C GLU A 145 14.94 -12.08 -4.34
N GLN A 146 16.01 -11.31 -4.49
CA GLN A 146 16.00 -10.07 -5.26
C GLN A 146 15.87 -10.42 -6.75
N ARG A 147 14.88 -9.85 -7.43
CA ARG A 147 14.68 -9.96 -8.88
C ARG A 147 14.73 -8.56 -9.50
N GLY A 148 15.45 -8.44 -10.62
CA GLY A 148 15.76 -7.15 -11.24
C GLY A 148 17.01 -6.48 -10.68
N PHE A 149 17.41 -5.37 -11.30
CA PHE A 149 18.58 -4.60 -10.93
C PHE A 149 18.14 -3.23 -10.42
N SER A 150 18.84 -2.71 -9.40
CA SER A 150 18.69 -1.31 -9.02
C SER A 150 19.31 -0.45 -10.11
N GLU A 151 18.53 0.39 -10.76
CA GLU A 151 19.05 1.42 -11.64
C GLU A 151 19.59 2.59 -10.79
N GLU A 152 20.60 3.31 -11.32
CA GLU A 152 21.17 4.51 -10.66
C GLU A 152 20.12 5.60 -10.40
N ASN A 153 18.95 5.52 -11.05
CA ASN A 153 17.83 6.45 -10.89
C ASN A 153 16.94 6.18 -9.66
N GLY A 154 17.26 5.18 -8.83
CA GLY A 154 16.48 4.81 -7.64
C GLY A 154 15.14 4.15 -7.95
N SER A 155 15.06 3.40 -9.04
CA SER A 155 13.90 2.53 -9.26
C SER A 155 13.83 1.46 -8.17
N PRO A 156 12.63 1.14 -7.63
CA PRO A 156 12.49 0.07 -6.65
C PRO A 156 12.89 -1.29 -7.24
N VAL A 157 13.51 -2.13 -6.41
CA VAL A 157 13.87 -3.50 -6.78
C VAL A 157 12.90 -4.48 -6.13
N GLY A 158 12.41 -5.45 -6.92
CA GLY A 158 11.51 -6.47 -6.43
C GLY A 158 12.22 -7.55 -5.60
N VAL A 159 11.58 -8.00 -4.55
CA VAL A 159 12.00 -9.10 -3.68
C VAL A 159 10.83 -10.07 -3.54
N PHE A 160 11.08 -11.35 -3.78
CA PHE A 160 10.05 -12.37 -3.89
C PHE A 160 10.42 -13.67 -3.17
N SER A 161 9.43 -14.47 -2.80
CA SER A 161 9.65 -15.86 -2.38
C SER A 161 10.43 -16.63 -3.43
N GLN A 162 11.51 -17.29 -3.01
CA GLN A 162 12.32 -18.17 -3.87
C GLN A 162 11.46 -19.30 -4.46
N ASP A 163 11.69 -19.66 -5.71
CA ASP A 163 11.09 -20.86 -6.28
C ASP A 163 11.69 -22.12 -5.63
N ASP A 164 10.84 -22.94 -5.03
CA ASP A 164 11.21 -24.14 -4.27
C ASP A 164 10.42 -25.33 -4.81
N SER A 165 11.12 -26.30 -5.38
CA SER A 165 10.53 -27.51 -5.96
C SER A 165 9.86 -28.41 -4.92
N ASN A 166 10.13 -28.22 -3.63
CA ASN A 166 9.50 -28.95 -2.51
C ASN A 166 8.46 -28.12 -1.76
N ARG A 167 7.97 -27.00 -2.33
CA ARG A 167 6.98 -26.14 -1.65
C ARG A 167 5.66 -26.86 -1.40
N ASP A 168 5.31 -27.85 -2.22
CA ASP A 168 4.15 -28.70 -2.02
C ASP A 168 4.15 -29.38 -0.63
N LYS A 169 5.33 -29.77 -0.12
CA LYS A 169 5.51 -30.34 1.23
C LYS A 169 5.29 -29.34 2.37
N LYS A 170 5.26 -28.04 2.07
CA LYS A 170 4.97 -26.98 3.04
C LYS A 170 3.47 -26.70 3.12
N THR A 171 2.65 -27.22 2.21
CA THR A 171 1.23 -26.87 2.12
C THR A 171 0.39 -27.32 3.32
N ILE A 172 -0.75 -26.65 3.50
CA ILE A 172 -1.79 -26.97 4.47
C ILE A 172 -3.18 -26.87 3.83
N VAL A 173 -4.21 -27.31 4.57
CA VAL A 173 -5.61 -27.31 4.12
C VAL A 173 -6.51 -26.40 4.97
N THR A 174 -5.93 -25.65 5.91
CA THR A 174 -6.67 -24.76 6.81
C THR A 174 -6.65 -23.32 6.30
N GLY A 175 -7.73 -22.58 6.57
CA GLY A 175 -7.76 -21.12 6.47
C GLY A 175 -7.67 -20.50 7.86
N GLY A 176 -7.67 -19.17 7.93
CA GLY A 176 -7.55 -18.44 9.20
C GLY A 176 -6.64 -17.23 9.10
N LEU A 177 -6.24 -16.71 10.26
CA LEU A 177 -5.34 -15.58 10.38
C LEU A 177 -3.91 -16.09 10.60
N PHE A 178 -3.03 -15.86 9.63
CA PHE A 178 -1.63 -16.30 9.67
C PHE A 178 -0.72 -15.12 9.96
N GLY A 179 0.41 -15.40 10.60
CA GLY A 179 1.46 -14.39 10.84
C GLY A 179 2.60 -14.52 9.84
N PHE A 180 3.36 -13.44 9.66
CA PHE A 180 4.64 -13.49 8.97
C PHE A 180 5.63 -12.47 9.54
N LYS A 181 6.92 -12.73 9.29
CA LYS A 181 8.03 -11.84 9.66
C LYS A 181 9.09 -11.85 8.57
N ILE A 182 9.50 -10.66 8.12
CA ILE A 182 10.61 -10.44 7.20
C ILE A 182 11.82 -10.01 8.01
N THR A 183 12.93 -10.74 7.84
CA THR A 183 14.17 -10.52 8.61
C THR A 183 15.34 -10.29 7.65
N ASN A 184 16.18 -9.29 7.94
CA ASN A 184 17.49 -9.16 7.31
C ASN A 184 18.44 -10.16 7.93
N ILE A 185 18.94 -11.11 7.12
CA ILE A 185 19.77 -12.21 7.58
C ILE A 185 21.16 -11.72 8.02
N ARG A 186 21.63 -10.58 7.50
CA ARG A 186 22.99 -10.07 7.80
C ARG A 186 23.14 -9.65 9.25
N ASP A 187 22.12 -8.99 9.81
CA ASP A 187 22.14 -8.39 11.15
C ASP A 187 21.00 -8.90 12.05
N ASN A 188 20.19 -9.84 11.54
CA ASN A 188 19.02 -10.41 12.21
C ASN A 188 17.95 -9.37 12.60
N SER A 189 17.97 -8.19 11.98
CA SER A 189 16.97 -7.15 12.22
C SER A 189 15.64 -7.50 11.56
N THR A 190 14.54 -7.09 12.21
CA THR A 190 13.20 -7.25 11.63
C THR A 190 12.94 -6.10 10.67
N VAL A 191 12.69 -6.44 9.41
CA VAL A 191 12.36 -5.45 8.36
C VAL A 191 10.88 -5.09 8.44
N PHE A 192 10.02 -6.11 8.51
CA PHE A 192 8.58 -5.95 8.62
C PHE A 192 7.95 -7.21 9.20
N GLN A 193 6.78 -7.08 9.82
CA GLN A 193 6.01 -8.22 10.30
C GLN A 193 4.53 -7.87 10.29
N GLY A 194 3.68 -8.88 10.14
CA GLY A 194 2.25 -8.66 10.04
C GLY A 194 1.45 -9.95 10.04
N LYS A 195 0.20 -9.83 9.63
CA LYS A 195 -0.77 -10.90 9.53
C LYS A 195 -1.56 -10.80 8.23
N PHE A 196 -1.96 -11.93 7.70
CA PHE A 196 -2.84 -12.03 6.54
C PHE A 196 -3.92 -13.07 6.82
N LYS A 197 -5.11 -12.85 6.27
CA LYS A 197 -6.25 -13.73 6.47
C LYS A 197 -6.48 -14.55 5.20
N ILE A 198 -6.51 -15.86 5.36
CA ILE A 198 -6.81 -16.81 4.30
C ILE A 198 -8.24 -17.27 4.47
N VAL A 199 -9.03 -17.06 3.43
CA VAL A 199 -10.42 -17.51 3.38
C VAL A 199 -10.49 -18.77 2.54
N ARG A 200 -11.36 -19.69 2.98
CA ARG A 200 -11.69 -20.91 2.26
C ARG A 200 -12.97 -20.65 1.49
N TYR A 201 -12.92 -20.81 0.19
CA TYR A 201 -14.11 -20.76 -0.66
C TYR A 201 -14.38 -22.15 -1.22
N LYS A 202 -15.64 -22.57 -1.20
CA LYS A 202 -16.03 -23.85 -1.79
C LYS A 202 -16.71 -23.55 -3.12
N PRO A 203 -16.06 -23.84 -4.27
CA PRO A 203 -16.73 -23.69 -5.55
C PRO A 203 -17.96 -24.58 -5.60
N LYS A 204 -18.97 -24.17 -6.38
CA LYS A 204 -20.23 -24.92 -6.52
C LYS A 204 -20.00 -26.18 -7.36
N TYR A 205 -19.57 -27.26 -6.72
CA TYR A 205 -19.54 -28.59 -7.32
C TYR A 205 -20.76 -29.42 -6.87
N SER A 206 -21.41 -30.09 -7.81
CA SER A 206 -22.54 -30.99 -7.53
C SER A 206 -22.11 -32.42 -7.18
N ASP A 207 -20.86 -32.80 -7.48
CA ASP A 207 -20.34 -34.16 -7.26
C ASP A 207 -19.64 -34.30 -5.90
N ALA A 208 -20.02 -35.34 -5.14
CA ALA A 208 -19.52 -35.63 -3.80
C ALA A 208 -18.02 -35.93 -3.75
N ARG A 209 -17.40 -36.35 -4.86
CA ARG A 209 -15.95 -36.57 -4.96
C ARG A 209 -15.15 -35.30 -4.69
N TYR A 210 -15.67 -34.15 -5.08
CA TYR A 210 -15.03 -32.83 -4.94
C TYR A 210 -15.37 -32.13 -3.62
N LYS A 211 -15.86 -32.86 -2.62
CA LYS A 211 -16.31 -32.26 -1.35
C LYS A 211 -15.21 -31.51 -0.59
N ASN A 212 -13.95 -31.90 -0.81
CA ASN A 212 -12.75 -31.34 -0.17
C ASN A 212 -11.96 -30.41 -1.11
N GLU A 213 -12.40 -30.24 -2.35
CA GLU A 213 -11.84 -29.22 -3.22
C GLU A 213 -12.40 -27.86 -2.80
N VAL A 214 -11.48 -27.03 -2.34
CA VAL A 214 -11.76 -25.66 -1.91
C VAL A 214 -10.70 -24.77 -2.51
N ASP A 215 -11.07 -23.54 -2.76
CA ASP A 215 -10.15 -22.48 -3.08
C ASP A 215 -9.67 -21.78 -1.80
N TYR A 216 -8.47 -21.22 -1.88
CA TYR A 216 -7.85 -20.44 -0.82
C TYR A 216 -7.41 -19.09 -1.40
N TYR A 217 -7.75 -18.01 -0.73
CA TYR A 217 -7.32 -16.69 -1.16
C TYR A 217 -7.06 -15.78 0.04
N VAL A 218 -6.25 -14.75 -0.19
CA VAL A 218 -5.99 -13.71 0.81
C VAL A 218 -7.12 -12.68 0.77
N ASP A 219 -7.71 -12.42 1.94
CA ASP A 219 -8.73 -11.39 2.12
C ASP A 219 -8.07 -10.00 2.11
N TYR A 220 -8.27 -9.28 1.00
CA TYR A 220 -7.74 -7.93 0.76
C TYR A 220 -8.77 -6.81 1.00
N ASP A 221 -9.88 -7.08 1.68
CA ASP A 221 -10.90 -6.04 1.99
C ASP A 221 -10.30 -4.83 2.72
N TRP A 222 -9.18 -5.02 3.43
CA TRP A 222 -8.47 -3.95 4.10
C TRP A 222 -7.87 -2.90 3.16
N LYS A 223 -7.70 -3.19 1.86
CA LYS A 223 -7.22 -2.24 0.86
C LYS A 223 -8.30 -1.27 0.37
N LEU A 224 -9.57 -1.62 0.49
CA LEU A 224 -10.69 -0.82 -0.04
C LEU A 224 -10.82 0.61 0.54
N PRO A 225 -10.59 0.85 1.85
CA PRO A 225 -10.63 2.19 2.44
C PRO A 225 -9.29 2.95 2.31
N ILE A 226 -8.40 2.53 1.41
CA ILE A 226 -7.08 3.11 1.20
C ILE A 226 -6.92 3.51 -0.26
N ALA A 227 -6.41 4.72 -0.47
CA ALA A 227 -5.93 5.18 -1.76
C ALA A 227 -4.47 5.64 -1.65
N PHE A 228 -3.82 5.76 -2.80
CA PHE A 228 -2.50 6.36 -2.93
C PHE A 228 -2.57 7.56 -3.88
N ALA A 229 -2.16 8.73 -3.41
CA ALA A 229 -1.80 9.85 -4.28
C ALA A 229 -0.33 9.76 -4.65
N ASP A 230 -0.03 9.90 -5.93
CA ASP A 230 1.34 9.88 -6.47
C ASP A 230 1.47 10.83 -7.66
N LEU A 231 2.67 10.90 -8.21
CA LEU A 231 2.99 11.58 -9.46
C LEU A 231 3.52 10.57 -10.47
N ASP A 232 2.85 10.49 -11.62
CA ASP A 232 3.41 9.82 -12.79
C ASP A 232 4.34 10.80 -13.52
N TRP A 233 5.63 10.54 -13.41
CA TRP A 233 6.65 11.43 -13.95
C TRP A 233 6.93 11.13 -15.41
N GLY A 234 6.44 12.01 -16.29
CA GLY A 234 6.89 12.09 -17.66
C GLY A 234 8.30 12.69 -17.78
N ARG A 235 8.74 12.87 -19.03
CA ARG A 235 10.00 13.59 -19.33
C ARG A 235 9.93 15.04 -18.85
N ASP A 236 8.79 15.68 -19.13
CA ASP A 236 8.60 17.13 -19.07
C ASP A 236 7.35 17.51 -18.25
N ASN A 237 6.77 16.57 -17.50
CA ASN A 237 5.58 16.80 -16.68
C ASN A 237 5.48 15.78 -15.54
N ALA A 238 4.58 16.04 -14.60
CA ALA A 238 4.28 15.16 -13.49
C ALA A 238 2.77 15.10 -13.28
N THR A 239 2.16 14.04 -13.81
CA THR A 239 0.70 13.90 -13.79
C THR A 239 0.27 13.40 -12.41
N PRO A 240 -0.65 14.09 -11.71
CA PRO A 240 -1.23 13.56 -10.48
C PRO A 240 -2.01 12.28 -10.76
N THR A 241 -1.75 11.25 -9.96
CA THR A 241 -2.46 9.99 -10.03
C THR A 241 -3.06 9.64 -8.67
N ILE A 242 -4.25 9.06 -8.70
CA ILE A 242 -4.93 8.51 -7.52
C ILE A 242 -5.21 7.04 -7.78
N ARG A 243 -4.69 6.16 -6.93
CA ARG A 243 -4.90 4.72 -7.02
C ARG A 243 -5.85 4.26 -5.94
N MET A 244 -6.90 3.52 -6.29
CA MET A 244 -7.89 3.01 -5.34
C MET A 244 -8.24 1.55 -5.64
N TRP A 245 -8.57 0.80 -4.59
CA TRP A 245 -9.02 -0.58 -4.71
C TRP A 245 -10.55 -0.70 -4.76
N PHE A 246 -11.01 -1.62 -5.60
CA PHE A 246 -12.40 -2.00 -5.77
C PHE A 246 -12.53 -3.51 -5.71
N LYS A 247 -13.72 -3.97 -5.34
CA LYS A 247 -14.08 -5.38 -5.26
C LYS A 247 -15.20 -5.66 -6.26
N GLY A 248 -15.07 -6.75 -7.01
CA GLY A 248 -15.93 -7.03 -8.16
C GLY A 248 -15.19 -6.92 -9.50
N ASP A 249 -15.78 -7.46 -10.56
CA ASP A 249 -15.22 -7.42 -11.91
C ASP A 249 -15.60 -6.12 -12.64
N LEU A 250 -15.12 -4.99 -12.10
CA LEU A 250 -15.39 -3.67 -12.66
C LEU A 250 -14.58 -3.47 -13.96
N LYS A 251 -15.19 -2.81 -14.93
CA LYS A 251 -14.54 -2.38 -16.16
C LYS A 251 -14.15 -0.91 -16.09
N THR A 252 -13.03 -0.56 -16.74
CA THR A 252 -12.49 0.81 -16.77
C THR A 252 -13.44 1.80 -17.43
N ASP A 253 -14.18 1.38 -18.46
CA ASP A 253 -15.14 2.21 -19.21
C ASP A 253 -16.41 2.55 -18.41
N SER A 254 -16.64 1.83 -17.31
CA SER A 254 -17.77 2.03 -16.41
C SER A 254 -17.43 2.97 -15.24
N LEU A 255 -16.17 3.42 -15.15
CA LEU A 255 -15.65 4.25 -14.07
C LEU A 255 -15.36 5.67 -14.56
N GLU A 256 -15.74 6.65 -13.75
CA GLU A 256 -15.41 8.06 -13.93
C GLU A 256 -14.85 8.62 -12.61
N ALA A 257 -13.79 9.43 -12.64
CA ALA A 257 -13.34 10.20 -11.49
C ALA A 257 -13.35 11.71 -11.75
N ARG A 258 -13.95 12.45 -10.81
CA ARG A 258 -14.06 13.90 -10.83
C ARG A 258 -13.20 14.52 -9.72
N LEU A 259 -12.40 15.51 -10.09
CA LEU A 259 -11.53 16.27 -9.21
C LEU A 259 -12.18 17.62 -8.88
N PHE A 260 -12.26 17.94 -7.59
CA PHE A 260 -12.81 19.18 -7.07
C PHE A 260 -11.76 19.96 -6.28
N HIS A 261 -11.85 21.28 -6.34
CA HIS A 261 -11.08 22.22 -5.54
C HIS A 261 -11.98 23.42 -5.19
N ASP A 262 -11.93 23.91 -3.95
CA ASP A 262 -12.82 24.98 -3.45
C ASP A 262 -14.32 24.74 -3.75
N GLY A 263 -14.74 23.47 -3.68
CA GLY A 263 -16.12 23.06 -3.94
C GLY A 263 -16.52 23.04 -5.43
N GLN A 264 -15.64 23.46 -6.34
CA GLN A 264 -15.89 23.43 -7.78
C GLN A 264 -15.24 22.23 -8.44
N GLN A 265 -15.93 21.62 -9.41
CA GLN A 265 -15.32 20.59 -10.26
C GLN A 265 -14.33 21.25 -11.20
N ILE A 266 -13.08 20.80 -11.17
CA ILE A 266 -12.00 21.34 -12.01
C ILE A 266 -11.56 20.37 -13.11
N ALA A 267 -11.71 19.05 -12.90
CA ALA A 267 -11.39 18.04 -13.92
C ALA A 267 -12.27 16.78 -13.80
N THR A 268 -12.39 16.03 -14.88
CA THR A 268 -12.98 14.69 -14.92
C THR A 268 -12.17 13.77 -15.83
N THR A 269 -12.21 12.46 -15.56
CA THR A 269 -11.57 11.45 -16.42
C THR A 269 -12.20 11.36 -17.80
N ASP A 270 -13.47 11.73 -17.95
CA ASP A 270 -14.21 11.66 -19.22
C ASP A 270 -13.83 12.80 -20.19
N ASP A 271 -13.21 13.86 -19.67
CA ASP A 271 -12.82 15.05 -20.44
C ASP A 271 -11.34 15.38 -20.19
N GLY A 272 -10.49 14.61 -20.85
CA GLY A 272 -9.05 14.81 -20.85
C GLY A 272 -8.32 14.20 -19.65
N GLY A 273 -8.96 13.27 -18.94
CA GLY A 273 -8.30 12.36 -18.02
C GLY A 273 -8.26 10.91 -18.50
N GLY A 274 -8.06 9.99 -17.57
CA GLY A 274 -8.03 8.57 -17.87
C GLY A 274 -8.21 7.69 -16.64
N VAL A 275 -8.76 6.49 -16.89
CA VAL A 275 -8.85 5.40 -15.92
C VAL A 275 -7.98 4.25 -16.43
N GLY A 276 -6.94 3.92 -15.67
CA GLY A 276 -6.08 2.75 -15.92
C GLY A 276 -6.42 1.61 -14.98
N GLY A 277 -6.26 0.37 -15.46
CA GLY A 277 -6.25 -0.82 -14.59
C GLY A 277 -4.87 -1.02 -13.95
N GLY A 278 -4.85 -1.47 -12.71
CA GLY A 278 -3.64 -1.80 -11.95
C GLY A 278 -3.59 -3.28 -11.57
N GLU A 279 -3.12 -3.54 -10.36
CA GLU A 279 -3.02 -4.89 -9.80
C GLU A 279 -4.38 -5.55 -9.62
N ARG A 280 -4.40 -6.89 -9.72
CA ARG A 280 -5.59 -7.72 -9.57
C ARG A 280 -5.29 -8.87 -8.64
N TYR A 281 -6.13 -9.07 -7.63
CA TYR A 281 -6.09 -10.23 -6.76
C TYR A 281 -7.41 -10.98 -6.86
N TYR A 282 -7.34 -12.30 -6.94
CA TYR A 282 -8.53 -13.13 -7.05
C TYR A 282 -8.28 -14.55 -6.56
N ALA A 283 -9.36 -15.24 -6.22
CA ALA A 283 -9.32 -16.67 -5.95
C ALA A 283 -9.27 -17.45 -7.28
N ASP A 284 -8.36 -18.43 -7.40
CA ASP A 284 -8.06 -19.11 -8.68
C ASP A 284 -9.26 -19.91 -9.22
N LYS A 285 -10.04 -20.52 -8.33
CA LYS A 285 -11.23 -21.33 -8.63
C LYS A 285 -12.53 -20.56 -8.35
N ARG A 286 -12.51 -19.22 -8.42
CA ARG A 286 -13.70 -18.37 -8.19
C ARG A 286 -14.87 -18.68 -9.13
N GLY A 287 -14.59 -19.15 -10.35
CA GLY A 287 -15.59 -19.24 -11.42
C GLY A 287 -16.13 -17.85 -11.76
N ASP A 288 -17.45 -17.72 -11.78
CA ASP A 288 -18.13 -16.45 -12.08
C ASP A 288 -18.43 -15.60 -10.82
N ASP A 289 -17.86 -15.96 -9.65
CA ASP A 289 -18.05 -15.17 -8.43
C ASP A 289 -17.14 -13.93 -8.44
N GLU A 290 -17.69 -12.83 -8.95
CA GLU A 290 -17.02 -11.52 -9.00
C GLU A 290 -16.69 -10.97 -7.61
N SER A 291 -17.38 -11.40 -6.55
CA SER A 291 -17.13 -10.92 -5.18
C SER A 291 -15.78 -11.37 -4.62
N LEU A 292 -15.08 -12.27 -5.31
CA LEU A 292 -13.75 -12.77 -4.97
C LEU A 292 -12.64 -12.09 -5.77
N PHE A 293 -12.91 -10.90 -6.31
CA PHE A 293 -11.98 -10.13 -7.13
C PHE A 293 -11.69 -8.77 -6.48
N TRP A 294 -10.42 -8.42 -6.35
CA TRP A 294 -9.96 -7.08 -5.97
C TRP A 294 -9.14 -6.49 -7.12
N HIS A 295 -9.42 -5.26 -7.50
CA HIS A 295 -8.78 -4.58 -8.63
C HIS A 295 -8.38 -3.17 -8.20
N GLU A 296 -7.12 -2.82 -8.39
CA GLU A 296 -6.65 -1.45 -8.30
C GLU A 296 -6.98 -0.72 -9.60
N PHE A 297 -7.48 0.51 -9.49
CA PHE A 297 -7.63 1.44 -10.61
C PHE A 297 -6.85 2.71 -10.35
N THR A 298 -6.25 3.25 -11.40
CA THR A 298 -5.52 4.52 -11.41
C THR A 298 -6.34 5.58 -12.12
N PHE A 299 -6.58 6.71 -11.46
CA PHE A 299 -7.28 7.87 -12.00
C PHE A 299 -6.28 9.02 -12.22
N SER A 300 -6.32 9.63 -13.39
CA SER A 300 -5.44 10.76 -13.73
C SER A 300 -6.13 11.77 -14.65
N TRP A 301 -5.59 13.00 -14.71
CA TRP A 301 -6.18 14.12 -15.46
C TRP A 301 -5.16 14.89 -16.32
N PRO A 302 -4.30 14.22 -17.14
CA PRO A 302 -3.13 14.85 -17.76
C PRO A 302 -3.40 16.07 -18.65
N LYS A 303 -4.61 16.23 -19.22
CA LYS A 303 -4.95 17.42 -20.03
C LYS A 303 -5.57 18.56 -19.23
N ARG A 304 -5.88 18.33 -17.95
CA ARG A 304 -6.63 19.26 -17.09
C ARG A 304 -5.87 19.65 -15.84
N ALA A 305 -5.15 18.72 -15.21
CA ALA A 305 -4.41 18.95 -13.98
C ALA A 305 -3.03 18.28 -14.04
N GLU A 306 -1.98 19.07 -13.83
CA GLU A 306 -0.59 18.65 -13.84
C GLU A 306 0.19 19.29 -12.70
N PHE A 307 1.32 18.72 -12.33
CA PHE A 307 2.35 19.42 -11.59
C PHE A 307 3.36 20.01 -12.56
N ILE A 308 3.62 21.32 -12.44
CA ILE A 308 4.66 21.93 -13.26
C ILE A 308 6.05 21.53 -12.77
N VAL A 309 6.97 21.21 -13.69
CA VAL A 309 8.35 20.83 -13.36
C VAL A 309 9.33 21.99 -13.61
N THR A 310 9.08 22.85 -14.60
CA THR A 310 9.90 24.04 -14.91
C THR A 310 9.04 25.18 -15.48
N GLU A 311 9.53 26.42 -15.43
CA GLU A 311 8.77 27.59 -15.91
C GLU A 311 8.47 27.55 -17.41
N ASP A 312 9.43 27.10 -18.21
CA ASP A 312 9.37 27.10 -19.67
C ASP A 312 8.20 26.25 -20.19
N LEU A 313 7.82 25.21 -19.45
CA LEU A 313 6.72 24.33 -19.81
C LEU A 313 5.37 25.05 -19.83
N ARG A 314 5.18 26.13 -19.07
CA ARG A 314 3.93 26.93 -19.14
C ARG A 314 3.66 27.47 -20.52
N ARG A 315 4.72 27.70 -21.31
CA ARG A 315 4.63 28.35 -22.61
C ARG A 315 4.34 27.37 -23.73
N PHE A 316 4.37 26.06 -23.46
CA PHE A 316 4.09 25.05 -24.47
C PHE A 316 2.60 24.97 -24.75
N THR A 317 2.23 25.01 -26.03
CA THR A 317 0.83 25.03 -26.48
C THR A 317 0.02 23.85 -25.94
N ILE A 318 0.66 22.71 -25.71
CA ILE A 318 0.02 21.49 -25.17
C ILE A 318 -0.53 21.69 -23.75
N TYR A 319 -0.01 22.65 -22.97
CA TYR A 319 -0.42 22.93 -21.60
C TYR A 319 -1.26 24.20 -21.46
N LYS A 320 -1.67 24.83 -22.57
CA LYS A 320 -2.37 26.14 -22.56
C LYS A 320 -3.68 26.14 -21.75
N ASN A 321 -4.33 24.98 -21.62
CA ASN A 321 -5.58 24.80 -20.88
C ASN A 321 -5.41 23.92 -19.62
N THR A 322 -4.18 23.61 -19.23
CA THR A 322 -3.87 22.77 -18.08
C THR A 322 -3.76 23.62 -16.82
N MET A 323 -4.38 23.18 -15.73
CA MET A 323 -4.16 23.76 -14.41
C MET A 323 -2.95 23.13 -13.75
N PHE A 324 -2.12 23.96 -13.14
CA PHE A 324 -0.95 23.51 -12.39
C PHE A 324 -1.30 23.42 -10.90
N ILE A 325 -1.69 22.23 -10.44
CA ILE A 325 -2.26 22.06 -9.10
C ILE A 325 -1.24 22.32 -7.99
N ASN A 326 0.06 22.20 -8.27
CA ASN A 326 1.11 22.64 -7.35
C ASN A 326 1.15 24.15 -7.09
N GLN A 327 0.43 24.96 -7.87
CA GLN A 327 0.34 26.41 -7.67
C GLN A 327 -1.00 26.85 -7.09
N MET A 328 -1.87 25.89 -6.77
CA MET A 328 -3.19 26.10 -6.19
C MET A 328 -3.25 25.34 -4.87
N PRO A 329 -2.60 25.84 -3.80
CA PRO A 329 -2.62 25.21 -2.50
C PRO A 329 -4.05 25.08 -1.98
N GLY A 330 -4.28 24.06 -1.16
CA GLY A 330 -5.59 23.82 -0.55
C GLY A 330 -6.02 22.37 -0.68
N GLU A 331 -7.26 22.11 -0.27
CA GLU A 331 -7.85 20.79 -0.30
C GLU A 331 -8.39 20.47 -1.70
N TYR A 332 -8.19 19.22 -2.09
CA TYR A 332 -8.75 18.61 -3.28
C TYR A 332 -9.59 17.41 -2.88
N VAL A 333 -10.73 17.24 -3.54
CA VAL A 333 -11.63 16.11 -3.32
C VAL A 333 -11.73 15.33 -4.63
N VAL A 334 -11.55 14.01 -4.54
CA VAL A 334 -11.72 13.10 -5.67
C VAL A 334 -12.94 12.25 -5.40
N LYS A 335 -13.89 12.28 -6.33
CA LYS A 335 -15.11 11.47 -6.29
C LYS A 335 -15.09 10.51 -7.46
N VAL A 336 -15.26 9.21 -7.19
CA VAL A 336 -15.32 8.18 -8.22
C VAL A 336 -16.74 7.68 -8.36
N TYR A 337 -17.17 7.53 -9.60
CA TYR A 337 -18.49 7.07 -10.01
C TYR A 337 -18.36 5.76 -10.78
N TYR A 338 -19.29 4.85 -10.55
CA TYR A 338 -19.47 3.62 -11.32
C TYR A 338 -20.87 3.63 -11.92
N ASN A 339 -20.98 3.58 -13.25
CA ASN A 339 -22.26 3.71 -13.96
C ASN A 339 -23.12 4.90 -13.49
N GLY A 340 -22.47 6.03 -13.17
CA GLY A 340 -23.12 7.27 -12.72
C GLY A 340 -23.42 7.35 -11.22
N GLU A 341 -23.25 6.26 -10.44
CA GLU A 341 -23.40 6.29 -8.97
C GLU A 341 -22.05 6.56 -8.30
N GLN A 342 -22.00 7.49 -7.34
CA GLN A 342 -20.77 7.76 -6.58
C GLN A 342 -20.44 6.59 -5.64
N VAL A 343 -19.29 5.96 -5.85
CA VAL A 343 -18.85 4.75 -5.11
C VAL A 343 -17.62 4.98 -4.23
N ARG A 344 -16.84 6.04 -4.48
CA ARG A 344 -15.69 6.43 -3.64
C ARG A 344 -15.61 7.93 -3.45
N GLU A 345 -15.01 8.33 -2.34
CA GLU A 345 -14.52 9.67 -2.13
C GLU A 345 -13.20 9.64 -1.35
N THR A 346 -12.23 10.45 -1.77
CA THR A 346 -11.01 10.71 -0.98
C THR A 346 -10.62 12.17 -1.08
N ARG A 347 -9.69 12.59 -0.21
CA ARG A 347 -9.20 13.96 -0.11
C ARG A 347 -7.70 13.96 0.02
N PHE A 348 -7.06 14.89 -0.67
CA PHE A 348 -5.65 15.24 -0.47
C PHE A 348 -5.53 16.76 -0.44
N ALA A 349 -4.40 17.27 0.03
CA ALA A 349 -4.13 18.70 -0.01
C ALA A 349 -2.80 18.96 -0.70
N ILE A 350 -2.70 20.12 -1.33
CA ILE A 350 -1.44 20.68 -1.82
C ILE A 350 -1.01 21.77 -0.84
N GLY A 351 0.22 21.64 -0.33
CA GLY A 351 0.82 22.64 0.56
C GLY A 351 1.25 23.89 -0.18
N ASN A 352 1.55 24.96 0.55
CA ASN A 352 2.09 26.21 -0.02
C ASN A 352 3.44 26.03 -0.74
N ASN A 353 4.13 24.92 -0.45
CA ASN A 353 5.36 24.50 -1.13
C ASN A 353 5.10 23.73 -2.44
N GLY A 354 3.85 23.61 -2.89
CA GLY A 354 3.45 22.96 -4.14
C GLY A 354 3.71 21.47 -4.20
N THR A 355 3.91 20.83 -3.05
CA THR A 355 3.89 19.36 -2.95
C THR A 355 2.58 18.94 -2.34
N TYR A 356 2.26 17.66 -2.45
CA TYR A 356 1.22 17.12 -1.59
C TYR A 356 1.56 17.41 -0.11
N ALA A 357 0.55 17.83 0.65
CA ALA A 357 0.66 18.07 2.07
C ALA A 357 0.66 16.74 2.83
N ASP A 358 1.59 16.58 3.76
CA ASP A 358 1.67 15.40 4.60
C ASP A 358 0.48 15.34 5.56
N ASN A 359 -0.29 14.27 5.47
CA ASN A 359 -1.43 14.00 6.36
C ASN A 359 -1.04 13.19 7.62
N GLY A 360 0.26 12.92 7.81
CA GLY A 360 0.82 12.20 8.94
C GLY A 360 0.70 10.68 8.85
N ILE A 361 -0.09 10.13 7.92
CA ILE A 361 -0.32 8.69 7.79
C ILE A 361 0.92 7.98 7.23
N GLY A 362 1.54 8.58 6.19
CA GLY A 362 2.73 8.02 5.56
C GLY A 362 3.92 7.91 6.51
N LYS A 363 4.23 8.99 7.25
CA LYS A 363 5.31 9.02 8.25
C LYS A 363 5.14 8.00 9.37
N GLN A 364 3.90 7.79 9.86
CA GLN A 364 3.62 6.78 10.89
C GLN A 364 3.86 5.35 10.41
N SER A 365 3.82 5.14 9.09
CA SER A 365 3.79 3.82 8.47
C SER A 365 5.09 3.48 7.75
N ASN A 366 6.12 4.31 7.95
CA ASN A 366 7.39 4.25 7.22
C ASN A 366 7.19 4.16 5.70
N LEU A 367 6.20 4.87 5.17
CA LEU A 367 6.16 5.14 3.75
C LEU A 367 7.19 6.19 3.41
N THR A 368 7.91 5.90 2.35
CA THR A 368 9.15 6.56 2.05
C THR A 368 9.31 6.88 0.57
N THR A 369 8.40 6.34 -0.23
CA THR A 369 8.00 6.92 -1.50
C THR A 369 7.32 8.26 -1.23
N ASN A 370 7.40 9.20 -2.17
CA ASN A 370 6.62 10.45 -2.13
C ASN A 370 5.10 10.23 -2.29
N LYS A 371 4.67 8.97 -2.27
CA LYS A 371 3.27 8.56 -2.27
C LYS A 371 2.64 8.93 -0.95
N ILE A 372 1.41 9.40 -1.01
CA ILE A 372 0.61 9.66 0.18
C ILE A 372 -0.53 8.67 0.26
N ILE A 373 -0.67 8.03 1.43
CA ILE A 373 -1.85 7.24 1.72
C ILE A 373 -3.00 8.16 2.06
N LEU A 374 -4.13 7.99 1.38
CA LEU A 374 -5.35 8.72 1.64
C LEU A 374 -6.42 7.77 2.19
N PRO A 375 -7.19 8.19 3.21
CA PRO A 375 -8.41 7.51 3.60
C PRO A 375 -9.44 7.59 2.48
N VAL A 376 -10.15 6.49 2.23
CA VAL A 376 -11.20 6.43 1.21
C VAL A 376 -12.52 6.11 1.88
N LYS A 377 -13.50 6.97 1.64
CA LYS A 377 -14.90 6.69 1.96
C LYS A 377 -15.45 5.72 0.92
N VAL A 378 -15.67 4.48 1.33
CA VAL A 378 -16.28 3.44 0.49
C VAL A 378 -17.80 3.57 0.57
N MET A 379 -18.47 3.71 -0.58
CA MET A 379 -19.91 3.98 -0.68
C MET A 379 -20.55 3.13 -1.77
N GLY A 380 -21.88 3.20 -1.85
CA GLY A 380 -22.67 2.48 -2.84
C GLY A 380 -22.82 1.00 -2.52
N THR A 381 -23.22 0.23 -3.53
CA THR A 381 -23.52 -1.22 -3.40
C THR A 381 -22.56 -2.13 -4.17
N VAL A 382 -21.59 -1.54 -4.89
CA VAL A 382 -20.63 -2.27 -5.73
C VAL A 382 -19.78 -3.22 -4.91
N ASP A 383 -19.28 -2.78 -3.75
CA ASP A 383 -18.39 -3.58 -2.91
C ASP A 383 -19.13 -4.19 -1.72
N LYS A 384 -19.29 -5.51 -1.74
CA LYS A 384 -19.64 -6.25 -0.51
C LYS A 384 -18.36 -6.45 0.31
N TRP A 385 -18.10 -5.54 1.24
CA TRP A 385 -16.90 -5.56 2.09
C TRP A 385 -17.23 -5.45 3.58
N ASN A 386 -16.28 -5.87 4.41
CA ASN A 386 -16.42 -5.81 5.87
C ASN A 386 -15.53 -4.70 6.47
N PRO A 387 -16.11 -3.54 6.86
CA PRO A 387 -15.33 -2.40 7.38
C PRO A 387 -14.64 -2.69 8.72
N VAL A 388 -15.20 -3.59 9.54
CA VAL A 388 -14.60 -3.99 10.82
C VAL A 388 -13.33 -4.78 10.59
N ASN A 389 -13.36 -5.74 9.66
CA ASN A 389 -12.19 -6.53 9.29
C ASN A 389 -11.13 -5.65 8.64
N ALA A 390 -11.52 -4.75 7.75
CA ALA A 390 -10.59 -3.87 7.07
C ALA A 390 -9.78 -3.00 8.05
N LYS A 391 -10.44 -2.45 9.07
CA LYS A 391 -9.75 -1.68 10.11
C LYS A 391 -8.80 -2.55 10.94
N ALA A 392 -9.21 -3.76 11.32
CA ALA A 392 -8.38 -4.65 12.13
C ALA A 392 -7.18 -5.23 11.35
N MET A 393 -7.34 -5.41 10.04
CA MET A 393 -6.37 -6.05 9.15
C MET A 393 -5.57 -5.07 8.29
N GLY A 394 -5.86 -3.76 8.39
CA GLY A 394 -5.17 -2.70 7.65
C GLY A 394 -3.65 -2.85 7.73
N PHE A 395 -2.99 -2.77 6.57
CA PHE A 395 -1.53 -2.93 6.43
C PHE A 395 -0.99 -4.19 7.12
N TYR A 396 -1.64 -5.32 6.83
CA TYR A 396 -1.27 -6.62 7.39
C TYR A 396 -1.33 -6.65 8.93
N GLY A 397 -2.39 -6.09 9.51
CA GLY A 397 -2.57 -6.02 10.96
C GLY A 397 -1.68 -4.98 11.66
N ASN A 398 -1.13 -4.03 10.91
CA ASN A 398 -0.50 -2.81 11.41
C ASN A 398 -1.40 -1.61 11.08
N PRO A 399 -2.57 -1.49 11.73
CA PRO A 399 -3.56 -0.47 11.38
C PRO A 399 -2.95 0.92 11.53
N MET A 400 -3.14 1.75 10.51
CA MET A 400 -2.66 3.12 10.52
C MET A 400 -3.72 4.04 11.12
N ASN A 401 -3.29 4.97 11.98
CA ASN A 401 -4.19 5.97 12.52
C ASN A 401 -4.62 6.92 11.41
N GLY A 402 -5.89 7.36 11.44
CA GLY A 402 -6.44 8.29 10.44
C GLY A 402 -7.11 7.63 9.23
N LEU A 403 -6.99 6.31 9.07
CA LEU A 403 -7.85 5.57 8.15
C LEU A 403 -9.22 5.34 8.81
N THR A 404 -10.25 6.02 8.32
CA THR A 404 -11.64 5.79 8.72
C THR A 404 -12.28 4.87 7.67
N PRO A 405 -12.97 3.77 8.05
CA PRO A 405 -13.86 3.06 7.14
C PRO A 405 -15.04 3.93 6.69
#